data_AF-A0A0A8IE52-F1
#
_entry.id   AF-A0A0A8IE52-F1
#
_cell.length_a   1.000
_cell.length_b   1.000
_cell.length_c   1.000
_cell.angle_alpha   90.00
_cell.angle_beta   90.00
_cell.angle_gamma   90.00
#
_symmetry.space_group_name_H-M   'P 1'
#
loop_
_entity.id
_entity.type
_entity.pdbx_description
1 polymer ?
#
loop_
_entity_poly.entity_id
_entity_poly.type
_entity_poly.pdbx_seq_one_letter_code
_entity_poly.pdbx_strand_id
1 'polypeptide(L)'
;MRCIVRGAQGYAIVFLDDDREIRRSEHVPSVHGFQEKYRGDKMTQTNSSIGIRQLLDMQKQAFIEEAAVSADVRMQRIQQVIDMLVEHKEELCQAMGEDFGGRPAVFSLANDILGSLSSLKHARDHLRDWLGDSERPSVKPFDMFGATAWVKYQPKGVIGIIGTWNAPLFTLLSPLACAFAAGNRAVLKPSEIAPRTAQVLAEAVAKRFDPQVLAVVQGGPEVAAAFAEQPWNHLVFTGSTSVGKLIMAAAARNLVPVTLELGGKSPVLVGDSADIANAAERIAVGKSLNSGQLCVSPDVVWVHESRLQALADGIASQYQALYPSVTGNADMTPVINERHHARVKAYVDDAKARGLTVLEVGAAQAGADRRLPLALVVNPPAEAEISQHEIFGPAVVLRSFLNIRDAVAAINAGERPLALYYFGNDETEQNWVLDNTLSGGVSINDVVMHPALEDAPFGGVGASGMGHYHGREGFLEFSHARSVYKAGNHDPRREWGMLPPYNPQFEQMLQAAVTP
;
A
#
# COMPACT_ATOMS: atom_id res chain seq x y z
N MET A 1 6.92 -4.27 43.92
CA MET A 1 7.66 -3.39 44.85
C MET A 1 8.89 -2.89 44.10
N ARG A 2 9.02 -1.58 43.84
CA ARG A 2 10.02 -1.01 42.92
C ARG A 2 11.37 -0.82 43.63
N CYS A 3 12.44 -1.39 43.11
CA CYS A 3 13.81 -1.04 43.51
C CYS A 3 14.46 -0.27 42.36
N ILE A 4 14.86 0.98 42.61
CA ILE A 4 15.65 1.81 41.68
C ILE A 4 17.10 1.72 42.15
N VAL A 5 17.99 1.14 41.35
CA VAL A 5 19.43 1.19 41.60
C VAL A 5 20.06 2.19 40.62
N ARG A 6 20.79 3.17 41.17
CA ARG A 6 21.52 4.20 40.43
C ARG A 6 22.89 3.65 40.03
N GLY A 7 23.16 3.55 38.73
CA GLY A 7 24.48 3.25 38.17
C GLY A 7 24.96 4.38 37.25
N ALA A 8 26.24 4.73 37.32
CA ALA A 8 26.84 5.82 36.57
C ALA A 8 27.16 5.40 35.13
N GLN A 9 26.13 5.25 34.28
CA GLN A 9 26.13 5.32 32.80
C GLN A 9 24.83 4.70 32.27
N GLY A 10 23.76 5.51 32.17
CA GLY A 10 22.56 5.18 31.38
C GLY A 10 21.51 4.26 32.03
N TYR A 11 20.26 4.43 31.62
CA TYR A 11 19.10 3.66 32.09
C TYR A 11 18.95 2.36 31.29
N ALA A 12 18.92 1.21 31.95
CA ALA A 12 18.48 -0.06 31.37
C ALA A 12 17.11 -0.43 31.96
N ILE A 13 16.11 -0.65 31.10
CA ILE A 13 14.85 -1.27 31.47
C ILE A 13 15.05 -2.78 31.33
N VAL A 14 15.10 -3.50 32.44
CA VAL A 14 15.19 -4.96 32.49
C VAL A 14 13.79 -5.51 32.75
N PHE A 15 13.24 -6.26 31.81
CA PHE A 15 12.09 -7.13 32.06
C PHE A 15 12.63 -8.46 32.61
N LEU A 16 12.16 -8.86 33.80
CA LEU A 16 12.38 -10.21 34.33
C LEU A 16 11.28 -11.09 33.75
N ASP A 17 11.67 -12.11 32.98
CA ASP A 17 10.79 -13.22 32.62
C ASP A 17 11.37 -14.50 33.21
N ASP A 18 10.50 -15.28 33.84
CA ASP A 18 10.79 -16.52 34.55
C ASP A 18 11.34 -17.62 33.62
N ASP A 19 12.36 -18.30 34.14
CA ASP A 19 12.93 -19.60 33.77
C ASP A 19 12.22 -20.42 32.68
N ARG A 20 12.77 -20.42 31.46
CA ARG A 20 12.91 -21.64 30.62
C ARG A 20 14.20 -21.59 29.80
N GLU A 21 15.05 -22.60 30.00
CA GLU A 21 16.25 -22.88 29.21
C GLU A 21 15.95 -22.89 27.70
N ILE A 22 16.66 -22.04 26.94
CA ILE A 22 16.80 -22.18 25.49
C ILE A 22 18.26 -22.53 25.20
N ARG A 23 18.44 -23.74 24.68
CA ARG A 23 19.69 -24.25 24.09
C ARG A 23 20.17 -23.29 23.01
N ARG A 24 21.45 -22.91 23.08
CA ARG A 24 22.17 -22.18 22.02
C ARG A 24 22.10 -22.99 20.72
N SER A 25 21.48 -22.42 19.69
CA SER A 25 21.86 -22.68 18.30
C SER A 25 22.59 -21.46 17.77
N GLU A 26 23.85 -21.68 17.39
CA GLU A 26 24.70 -20.71 16.72
C GLU A 26 24.29 -20.63 15.25
N HIS A 27 23.89 -19.45 14.77
CA HIS A 27 24.23 -18.83 13.47
C HIS A 27 23.16 -17.81 13.07
N VAL A 28 23.41 -16.54 13.39
CA VAL A 28 22.81 -15.40 12.68
C VAL A 28 23.97 -14.70 11.97
N PRO A 29 23.99 -14.61 10.62
CA PRO A 29 25.08 -13.91 9.94
C PRO A 29 25.06 -12.42 10.27
N SER A 30 26.20 -11.90 10.69
CA SER A 30 26.45 -10.47 10.87
C SER A 30 26.29 -9.73 9.54
N VAL A 31 25.64 -8.56 9.59
CA VAL A 31 25.39 -7.66 8.46
C VAL A 31 26.69 -6.93 8.07
N HIS A 32 27.69 -7.65 7.56
CA HIS A 32 28.91 -7.11 6.94
C HIS A 32 29.29 -8.03 5.77
N GLY A 33 28.71 -7.79 4.60
CA GLY A 33 28.91 -8.63 3.42
C GLY A 33 28.05 -8.23 2.23
N PHE A 34 27.87 -6.93 1.98
CA PHE A 34 27.24 -6.40 0.76
C PHE A 34 28.07 -5.22 0.25
N GLN A 35 29.35 -5.47 0.04
CA GLN A 35 30.25 -4.55 -0.68
C GLN A 35 31.11 -5.40 -1.61
N GLU A 36 30.58 -5.73 -2.78
CA GLU A 36 31.32 -5.89 -4.05
C GLU A 36 30.43 -6.55 -5.11
N LYS A 37 29.95 -5.72 -6.05
CA LYS A 37 29.61 -5.99 -7.47
C LYS A 37 28.37 -5.24 -7.93
N TYR A 38 28.48 -3.91 -8.01
CA TYR A 38 27.76 -3.12 -9.00
C TYR A 38 28.66 -1.93 -9.41
N ARG A 39 29.63 -2.21 -10.28
CA ARG A 39 30.27 -1.18 -11.11
C ARG A 39 29.60 -1.28 -12.48
N GLY A 40 28.60 -0.43 -12.69
CA GLY A 40 27.88 -0.31 -13.96
C GLY A 40 27.16 1.03 -14.00
N ASP A 41 27.70 1.92 -14.84
CA ASP A 41 27.20 3.19 -15.35
C ASP A 41 26.71 4.26 -14.36
N LYS A 42 27.55 5.29 -14.23
CA LYS A 42 27.24 6.58 -13.63
C LYS A 42 26.07 7.21 -14.39
N MET A 43 24.85 7.03 -13.89
CA MET A 43 23.77 7.98 -14.17
C MET A 43 24.22 9.36 -13.69
N THR A 44 24.22 10.31 -14.62
CA THR A 44 24.37 11.73 -14.37
C THR A 44 23.32 12.17 -13.36
N GLN A 45 23.75 12.42 -12.12
CA GLN A 45 22.96 13.09 -11.10
C GLN A 45 22.68 14.51 -11.57
N THR A 46 21.42 14.83 -11.85
CA THR A 46 20.98 16.22 -12.01
C THR A 46 19.94 16.58 -10.95
N ASN A 47 20.41 17.50 -10.09
CA ASN A 47 19.72 18.57 -9.36
C ASN A 47 18.70 18.24 -8.25
N SER A 48 19.27 18.01 -7.07
CA SER A 48 19.07 18.94 -5.94
C SER A 48 20.41 19.08 -5.21
N SER A 49 20.98 20.29 -5.17
CA SER A 49 22.14 20.59 -4.31
C SER A 49 21.78 20.51 -2.81
N ILE A 50 20.48 20.41 -2.50
CA ILE A 50 19.91 20.33 -1.17
C ILE A 50 19.80 18.85 -0.78
N GLY A 51 20.50 18.45 0.29
CA GLY A 51 20.38 17.10 0.85
C GLY A 51 19.00 16.83 1.45
N ILE A 52 18.58 15.56 1.53
CA ILE A 52 17.24 15.16 2.01
C ILE A 52 16.91 15.79 3.37
N ARG A 53 17.89 15.81 4.29
CA ARG A 53 17.70 16.40 5.62
C ARG A 53 17.45 17.90 5.57
N GLN A 54 18.24 18.62 4.78
CA GLN A 54 18.10 20.06 4.61
C GLN A 54 16.74 20.42 3.99
N LEU A 55 16.31 19.65 2.99
CA LEU A 55 14.99 19.81 2.37
C LEU A 55 13.86 19.60 3.39
N LEU A 56 13.93 18.53 4.19
CA LEU A 56 12.95 18.28 5.25
C LEU A 56 12.90 19.42 6.26
N ASP A 57 14.05 19.91 6.72
CA ASP A 57 14.11 21.00 7.69
C ASP A 57 13.52 22.30 7.10
N MET A 58 13.76 22.60 5.82
CA MET A 58 13.13 23.71 5.11
C MET A 58 11.61 23.58 5.04
N GLN A 59 11.08 22.40 4.68
CA GLN A 59 9.63 22.18 4.62
C GLN A 59 8.98 22.26 6.01
N LYS A 60 9.65 21.77 7.06
CA LYS A 60 9.17 21.86 8.44
C LYS A 60 9.10 23.31 8.92
N GLN A 61 10.11 24.11 8.63
CA GLN A 61 10.11 25.53 8.98
C GLN A 61 8.96 26.27 8.28
N ALA A 62 8.81 26.06 6.96
CA ALA A 62 7.72 26.67 6.19
C ALA A 62 6.32 26.22 6.66
N PHE A 63 6.17 24.97 7.11
CA PHE A 63 4.93 24.48 7.71
C PHE A 63 4.56 25.22 9.00
N ILE A 64 5.54 25.49 9.87
CA ILE A 64 5.32 26.23 11.12
C ILE A 64 4.93 27.69 10.82
N GLU A 65 5.62 28.32 9.86
CA GLU A 65 5.38 29.72 9.47
C GLU A 65 4.01 29.95 8.83
N GLU A 66 3.53 29.00 8.03
CA GLU A 66 2.22 29.07 7.38
C GLU A 66 1.05 28.85 8.36
N ALA A 67 1.32 28.19 9.50
CA ALA A 67 0.32 27.85 10.52
C ALA A 67 -0.89 27.08 9.96
N ALA A 68 -2.10 27.63 10.07
CA ALA A 68 -3.31 26.96 9.62
C ALA A 68 -3.49 27.10 8.09
N VAL A 69 -3.24 26.02 7.35
CA VAL A 69 -3.43 25.98 5.89
C VAL A 69 -4.92 25.99 5.55
N SER A 70 -5.38 27.04 4.85
CA SER A 70 -6.79 27.20 4.44
C SER A 70 -7.20 26.18 3.39
N ALA A 71 -8.52 25.94 3.25
CA ALA A 71 -9.06 25.06 2.22
C ALA A 71 -8.60 25.47 0.81
N ASP A 72 -8.62 26.77 0.51
CA ASP A 72 -8.28 27.31 -0.81
C ASP A 72 -6.83 27.02 -1.18
N VAL A 73 -5.89 27.18 -0.24
CA VAL A 73 -4.47 26.86 -0.48
C VAL A 73 -4.29 25.37 -0.75
N ARG A 74 -4.99 24.50 -0.01
CA ARG A 74 -4.93 23.04 -0.22
C ARG A 74 -5.48 22.66 -1.60
N MET A 75 -6.64 23.19 -1.97
CA MET A 75 -7.24 22.97 -3.29
C MET A 75 -6.33 23.48 -4.41
N GLN A 76 -5.68 24.64 -4.21
CA GLN A 76 -4.73 25.19 -5.17
C GLN A 76 -3.51 24.29 -5.36
N ARG A 77 -2.91 23.77 -4.29
CA ARG A 77 -1.79 22.82 -4.38
C ARG A 77 -2.18 21.57 -5.18
N ILE A 78 -3.36 21.01 -4.91
CA ILE A 78 -3.88 19.86 -5.65
C ILE A 78 -4.11 20.22 -7.13
N GLN A 79 -4.69 21.39 -7.41
CA GLN A 79 -4.90 21.88 -8.77
C GLN A 79 -3.58 22.01 -9.54
N GLN A 80 -2.51 22.50 -8.90
CA GLN A 80 -1.20 22.59 -9.53
C GLN A 80 -0.66 21.21 -9.92
N VAL A 81 -0.90 20.15 -9.12
CA VAL A 81 -0.51 18.79 -9.49
C VAL A 81 -1.34 18.28 -10.67
N ILE A 82 -2.65 18.54 -10.67
CA ILE A 82 -3.55 18.18 -11.78
C ILE A 82 -3.06 18.82 -13.09
N ASP A 83 -2.79 20.11 -13.07
CA ASP A 83 -2.35 20.85 -14.25
C ASP A 83 -0.98 20.36 -14.74
N MET A 84 -0.03 20.12 -13.83
CA MET A 84 1.29 19.53 -14.16
C MET A 84 1.13 18.17 -14.86
N LEU A 85 0.25 17.32 -14.33
CA LEU A 85 0.04 15.99 -14.88
C LEU A 85 -0.64 16.06 -16.25
N VAL A 86 -1.55 17.00 -16.47
CA VAL A 86 -2.19 17.24 -17.78
C VAL A 86 -1.20 17.78 -18.81
N GLU A 87 -0.31 18.68 -18.40
CA GLU A 87 0.71 19.30 -19.25
C GLU A 87 1.78 18.31 -19.71
N HIS A 88 2.18 17.38 -18.84
CA HIS A 88 3.28 16.44 -19.10
C HIS A 88 2.83 15.01 -19.43
N LYS A 89 1.53 14.73 -19.62
CA LYS A 89 1.02 13.36 -19.78
C LYS A 89 1.66 12.61 -20.95
N GLU A 90 1.91 13.27 -22.09
CA GLU A 90 2.55 12.63 -23.25
C GLU A 90 4.00 12.23 -22.94
N GLU A 91 4.78 13.14 -22.35
CA GLU A 91 6.18 12.90 -21.96
C GLU A 91 6.27 11.77 -20.91
N LEU A 92 5.35 11.77 -19.95
CA LEU A 92 5.27 10.74 -18.90
C LEU A 92 4.89 9.36 -19.46
N CYS A 93 3.91 9.30 -20.37
CA CYS A 93 3.55 8.06 -21.07
C CYS A 93 4.71 7.54 -21.91
N GLN A 94 5.44 8.41 -22.62
CA GLN A 94 6.62 8.03 -23.37
C GLN A 94 7.71 7.46 -22.43
N ALA A 95 8.01 8.15 -21.33
CA ALA A 95 9.02 7.71 -20.37
C ALA A 95 8.70 6.34 -19.76
N MET A 96 7.43 6.11 -19.39
CA MET A 96 6.97 4.79 -18.92
C MET A 96 7.08 3.72 -20.01
N GLY A 97 6.74 4.08 -21.26
CA GLY A 97 6.94 3.22 -22.42
C GLY A 97 8.40 2.77 -22.53
N GLU A 98 9.34 3.70 -22.44
CA GLU A 98 10.78 3.42 -22.54
C GLU A 98 11.31 2.62 -21.34
N ASP A 99 10.88 2.93 -20.12
CA ASP A 99 11.33 2.22 -18.90
C ASP A 99 10.93 0.74 -18.92
N PHE A 100 9.72 0.41 -19.39
CA PHE A 100 9.26 -0.97 -19.53
C PHE A 100 9.78 -1.67 -20.78
N GLY A 101 10.29 -0.93 -21.78
CA GLY A 101 10.68 -1.48 -23.08
C GLY A 101 9.50 -1.68 -24.05
N GLY A 102 8.48 -0.83 -23.94
CA GLY A 102 7.31 -0.79 -24.81
C GLY A 102 5.99 -1.05 -24.08
N ARG A 103 5.78 -0.48 -22.88
CA ARG A 103 4.46 -0.51 -22.21
C ARG A 103 3.44 0.27 -23.07
N PRO A 104 2.23 -0.27 -23.32
CA PRO A 104 1.23 0.42 -24.13
C PRO A 104 0.86 1.77 -23.52
N ALA A 105 0.93 2.83 -24.32
CA ALA A 105 0.64 4.19 -23.85
C ALA A 105 -0.78 4.33 -23.29
N VAL A 106 -1.76 3.61 -23.86
CA VAL A 106 -3.14 3.60 -23.37
C VAL A 106 -3.25 3.05 -21.94
N PHE A 107 -2.44 2.04 -21.60
CA PHE A 107 -2.44 1.47 -20.26
C PHE A 107 -1.76 2.43 -19.26
N SER A 108 -0.66 3.07 -19.63
CA SER A 108 -0.05 4.15 -18.84
C SER A 108 -1.00 5.33 -18.64
N LEU A 109 -1.75 5.72 -19.68
CA LEU A 109 -2.75 6.80 -19.59
C LEU A 109 -3.87 6.42 -18.62
N ALA A 110 -4.40 5.19 -18.69
CA ALA A 110 -5.46 4.73 -17.82
C ALA A 110 -5.00 4.58 -16.36
N ASN A 111 -3.94 3.82 -16.13
CA ASN A 111 -3.49 3.44 -14.78
C ASN A 111 -2.80 4.59 -14.05
N ASP A 112 -1.85 5.26 -14.71
CA ASP A 112 -0.94 6.19 -14.04
C ASP A 112 -1.41 7.65 -14.15
N ILE A 113 -1.88 8.07 -15.33
CA ILE A 113 -2.36 9.45 -15.52
C ILE A 113 -3.79 9.61 -14.99
N LEU A 114 -4.75 8.88 -15.55
CA LEU A 114 -6.17 9.00 -15.18
C LEU A 114 -6.42 8.52 -13.76
N GLY A 115 -5.78 7.44 -13.31
CA GLY A 115 -5.83 7.00 -11.92
C GLY A 115 -5.39 8.10 -10.94
N SER A 116 -4.23 8.73 -11.18
CA SER A 116 -3.76 9.84 -10.34
C SER A 116 -4.70 11.05 -10.39
N LEU A 117 -5.18 11.41 -11.58
CA LEU A 117 -6.13 12.52 -11.76
C LEU A 117 -7.44 12.27 -11.03
N SER A 118 -7.90 11.03 -10.96
CA SER A 118 -9.13 10.65 -10.26
C SER A 118 -9.00 10.95 -8.76
N SER A 119 -7.95 10.46 -8.10
CA SER A 119 -7.71 10.73 -6.68
C SER A 119 -7.45 12.21 -6.39
N LEU A 120 -6.71 12.91 -7.25
CA LEU A 120 -6.46 14.36 -7.12
C LEU A 120 -7.75 15.17 -7.25
N LYS A 121 -8.58 14.90 -8.27
CA LYS A 121 -9.85 15.60 -8.46
C LYS A 121 -10.83 15.28 -7.35
N HIS A 122 -10.96 14.01 -6.97
CA HIS A 122 -11.82 13.60 -5.88
C HIS A 122 -11.46 14.33 -4.58
N ALA A 123 -10.15 14.38 -4.24
CA ALA A 123 -9.66 15.13 -3.09
C ALA A 123 -9.95 16.63 -3.16
N ARG A 124 -9.69 17.27 -4.30
CA ARG A 124 -9.96 18.71 -4.49
C ARG A 124 -11.46 19.02 -4.35
N ASP A 125 -12.30 18.21 -4.98
CA ASP A 125 -13.73 18.51 -5.16
C ASP A 125 -14.54 18.26 -3.87
N HIS A 126 -14.11 17.33 -3.02
CA HIS A 126 -14.79 16.98 -1.76
C HIS A 126 -14.11 17.55 -0.50
N LEU A 127 -12.94 18.18 -0.62
CA LEU A 127 -12.16 18.64 0.55
C LEU A 127 -13.00 19.46 1.53
N ARG A 128 -13.87 20.35 1.05
CA ARG A 128 -14.67 21.23 1.92
C ARG A 128 -15.60 20.43 2.84
N ASP A 129 -16.09 19.29 2.38
CA ASP A 129 -16.98 18.41 3.15
C ASP A 129 -16.21 17.57 4.18
N TRP A 130 -14.92 17.38 3.96
CA TRP A 130 -14.03 16.67 4.89
C TRP A 130 -13.51 17.58 6.01
N LEU A 131 -13.50 18.89 5.75
CA LEU A 131 -13.10 19.89 6.74
C LEU A 131 -14.20 20.08 7.77
N GLY A 132 -13.79 20.18 9.03
CA GLY A 132 -14.70 20.44 10.13
C GLY A 132 -14.23 19.77 11.40
N ASP A 133 -14.61 20.37 12.52
CA ASP A 133 -14.45 19.75 13.82
C ASP A 133 -15.52 18.65 13.96
N SER A 134 -15.10 17.46 14.41
CA SER A 134 -15.99 16.32 14.60
C SER A 134 -16.46 16.32 16.06
N GLU A 135 -17.66 16.85 16.30
CA GLU A 135 -18.27 16.95 17.63
C GLU A 135 -18.32 15.59 18.35
N ARG A 136 -18.12 15.59 19.67
CA ARG A 136 -18.17 14.40 20.52
C ARG A 136 -19.04 14.67 21.75
N PRO A 137 -19.73 13.64 22.28
CA PRO A 137 -20.30 13.73 23.62
C PRO A 137 -19.22 14.16 24.62
N SER A 138 -19.53 15.16 25.44
CA SER A 138 -18.62 15.65 26.47
C SER A 138 -18.64 14.74 27.71
N VAL A 139 -17.79 15.05 28.68
CA VAL A 139 -17.64 14.26 29.91
C VAL A 139 -18.85 14.48 30.81
N LYS A 140 -19.61 13.42 31.09
CA LYS A 140 -20.70 13.48 32.07
C LYS A 140 -20.16 13.54 33.50
N PRO A 141 -20.82 14.28 34.41
CA PRO A 141 -21.97 15.17 34.18
C PRO A 141 -21.56 16.63 33.88
N PHE A 142 -20.30 16.90 33.51
CA PHE A 142 -19.79 18.25 33.24
C PHE A 142 -20.42 18.88 32.00
N ASP A 143 -20.94 18.07 31.09
CA ASP A 143 -21.75 18.47 29.95
C ASP A 143 -22.98 19.30 30.36
N MET A 144 -23.62 18.96 31.48
CA MET A 144 -24.72 19.74 32.06
C MET A 144 -24.33 21.17 32.47
N PHE A 145 -23.03 21.43 32.67
CA PHE A 145 -22.48 22.74 33.03
C PHE A 145 -21.87 23.47 31.82
N GLY A 146 -22.14 22.98 30.61
CA GLY A 146 -21.71 23.59 29.36
C GLY A 146 -20.36 23.11 28.84
N ALA A 147 -19.80 22.02 29.39
CA ALA A 147 -18.57 21.44 28.84
C ALA A 147 -18.83 20.80 27.47
N THR A 148 -17.98 21.07 26.48
CA THR A 148 -18.06 20.49 25.14
C THR A 148 -16.78 19.74 24.77
N ALA A 149 -16.88 18.80 23.83
CA ALA A 149 -15.74 18.06 23.32
C ALA A 149 -15.86 17.85 21.80
N TRP A 150 -14.75 17.93 21.09
CA TRP A 150 -14.70 17.68 19.66
C TRP A 150 -13.32 17.16 19.24
N VAL A 151 -13.23 16.57 18.05
CA VAL A 151 -11.98 16.15 17.43
C VAL A 151 -11.67 17.11 16.28
N LYS A 152 -10.48 17.69 16.31
CA LYS A 152 -9.95 18.54 15.23
C LYS A 152 -8.92 17.77 14.42
N TYR A 153 -9.08 17.75 13.09
CA TYR A 153 -8.11 17.14 12.19
C TYR A 153 -7.07 18.18 11.76
N GLN A 154 -5.81 17.95 12.11
CA GLN A 154 -4.69 18.85 11.80
C GLN A 154 -3.69 18.15 10.87
N PRO A 155 -3.08 18.81 9.88
CA PRO A 155 -1.99 18.20 9.11
C PRO A 155 -0.88 17.69 10.03
N LYS A 156 -0.33 16.52 9.71
CA LYS A 156 0.81 15.93 10.44
C LYS A 156 2.09 16.75 10.26
N GLY A 157 2.30 17.38 9.10
CA GLY A 157 3.46 18.23 8.79
C GLY A 157 4.03 17.93 7.41
N VAL A 158 5.19 17.27 7.37
CA VAL A 158 5.88 16.86 6.14
C VAL A 158 5.80 15.36 5.94
N ILE A 159 5.26 14.93 4.80
CA ILE A 159 5.05 13.52 4.44
C ILE A 159 6.12 13.08 3.43
N GLY A 160 6.83 12.00 3.75
CA GLY A 160 7.67 11.31 2.77
C GLY A 160 6.85 10.27 2.01
N ILE A 161 6.95 10.21 0.69
CA ILE A 161 6.20 9.25 -0.14
C ILE A 161 7.17 8.50 -1.06
N ILE A 162 7.34 7.21 -0.84
CA ILE A 162 8.18 6.33 -1.67
C ILE A 162 7.27 5.48 -2.57
N GLY A 163 7.33 5.74 -3.87
CA GLY A 163 6.55 5.06 -4.90
C GLY A 163 7.27 3.85 -5.49
N THR A 164 6.49 2.96 -6.10
CA THR A 164 6.98 1.74 -6.77
C THR A 164 6.99 1.91 -8.29
N TRP A 165 7.64 1.01 -9.02
CA TRP A 165 7.87 1.10 -10.47
C TRP A 165 6.72 0.60 -11.33
N ASN A 166 5.82 -0.22 -10.80
CA ASN A 166 4.77 -0.86 -11.59
C ASN A 166 3.60 0.08 -11.91
N ALA A 167 3.39 1.07 -11.04
CA ALA A 167 2.49 2.20 -11.22
C ALA A 167 3.22 3.48 -10.76
N PRO A 168 4.22 3.92 -11.55
CA PRO A 168 5.27 4.87 -11.12
C PRO A 168 4.77 6.28 -10.83
N LEU A 169 3.55 6.65 -11.26
CA LEU A 169 2.94 7.93 -10.90
C LEU A 169 1.83 7.75 -9.89
N PHE A 170 0.95 6.76 -10.10
CA PHE A 170 -0.22 6.56 -9.23
C PHE A 170 0.17 6.39 -7.76
N THR A 171 1.20 5.59 -7.49
CA THR A 171 1.65 5.29 -6.12
C THR A 171 2.37 6.45 -5.43
N LEU A 172 2.68 7.53 -6.17
CA LEU A 172 3.18 8.79 -5.62
C LEU A 172 2.05 9.81 -5.47
N LEU A 173 1.23 9.95 -6.52
CA LEU A 173 0.31 11.08 -6.66
C LEU A 173 -1.04 10.84 -5.97
N SER A 174 -1.51 9.60 -5.87
CA SER A 174 -2.73 9.29 -5.10
C SER A 174 -2.56 9.56 -3.59
N PRO A 175 -1.52 9.07 -2.90
CA PRO A 175 -1.29 9.47 -1.51
C PRO A 175 -0.96 10.96 -1.36
N LEU A 176 -0.31 11.59 -2.36
CA LEU A 176 -0.07 13.04 -2.36
C LEU A 176 -1.38 13.85 -2.37
N ALA A 177 -2.38 13.42 -3.14
CA ALA A 177 -3.69 14.05 -3.16
C ALA A 177 -4.29 14.17 -1.75
N CYS A 178 -4.24 13.06 -1.01
CA CYS A 178 -4.72 12.98 0.36
C CYS A 178 -3.84 13.79 1.33
N ALA A 179 -2.51 13.76 1.17
CA ALA A 179 -1.58 14.53 1.99
C ALA A 179 -1.81 16.05 1.84
N PHE A 180 -2.01 16.54 0.62
CA PHE A 180 -2.34 17.94 0.35
C PHE A 180 -3.74 18.32 0.82
N ALA A 181 -4.73 17.43 0.67
CA ALA A 181 -6.07 17.63 1.23
C ALA A 181 -6.02 17.80 2.76
N ALA A 182 -5.22 17.00 3.46
CA ALA A 182 -4.98 17.13 4.89
C ALA A 182 -4.19 18.40 5.28
N GLY A 183 -3.54 19.07 4.32
CA GLY A 183 -2.80 20.32 4.50
C GLY A 183 -1.30 20.14 4.73
N ASN A 184 -0.75 18.98 4.38
CA ASN A 184 0.65 18.67 4.55
C ASN A 184 1.51 19.24 3.41
N ARG A 185 2.83 19.22 3.63
CA ARG A 185 3.87 19.31 2.59
C ARG A 185 4.38 17.91 2.29
N ALA A 186 5.04 17.72 1.14
CA ALA A 186 5.50 16.39 0.76
C ALA A 186 6.85 16.37 0.04
N VAL A 187 7.53 15.24 0.17
CA VAL A 187 8.70 14.88 -0.65
C VAL A 187 8.45 13.52 -1.27
N LEU A 188 8.55 13.46 -2.60
CA LEU A 188 8.35 12.24 -3.38
C LEU A 188 9.69 11.55 -3.63
N LYS A 189 9.72 10.22 -3.55
CA LYS A 189 10.82 9.37 -3.96
C LYS A 189 10.31 8.37 -5.00
N PRO A 190 10.44 8.65 -6.31
CA PRO A 190 10.10 7.69 -7.36
C PRO A 190 11.07 6.51 -7.39
N SER A 191 10.63 5.38 -7.92
CA SER A 191 11.46 4.18 -8.05
C SER A 191 12.55 4.37 -9.10
N GLU A 192 13.77 3.98 -8.76
CA GLU A 192 14.92 3.96 -9.67
C GLU A 192 14.81 2.90 -10.77
N ILE A 193 13.84 1.98 -10.67
CA ILE A 193 13.56 0.97 -11.70
C ILE A 193 12.83 1.59 -12.90
N ALA A 194 12.16 2.73 -12.73
CA ALA A 194 11.57 3.54 -13.80
C ALA A 194 12.26 4.93 -13.89
N PRO A 195 13.57 4.95 -14.26
CA PRO A 195 14.40 6.15 -14.11
C PRO A 195 14.00 7.29 -15.03
N ARG A 196 13.49 7.02 -16.24
CA ARG A 196 13.05 8.10 -17.14
C ARG A 196 11.78 8.75 -16.62
N THR A 197 10.85 7.93 -16.14
CA THR A 197 9.60 8.41 -15.54
C THR A 197 9.91 9.25 -14.30
N ALA A 198 10.85 8.79 -13.45
CA ALA A 198 11.33 9.52 -12.29
C ALA A 198 11.93 10.89 -12.66
N GLN A 199 12.72 10.94 -13.74
CA GLN A 199 13.33 12.17 -14.23
C GLN A 199 12.29 13.17 -14.71
N VAL A 200 11.36 12.75 -15.58
CA VAL A 200 10.30 13.64 -16.11
C VAL A 200 9.44 14.19 -14.97
N LEU A 201 9.06 13.35 -13.99
CA LEU A 201 8.32 13.79 -12.82
C LEU A 201 9.11 14.83 -11.99
N ALA A 202 10.40 14.59 -11.75
CA ALA A 202 11.23 15.51 -10.99
C ALA A 202 11.36 16.88 -11.67
N GLU A 203 11.56 16.90 -12.99
CA GLU A 203 11.63 18.13 -13.77
C GLU A 203 10.30 18.88 -13.79
N ALA A 204 9.18 18.16 -13.95
CA ALA A 204 7.84 18.74 -13.93
C ALA A 204 7.51 19.38 -12.57
N VAL A 205 7.82 18.69 -11.46
CA VAL A 205 7.63 19.22 -10.10
C VAL A 205 8.51 20.45 -9.87
N ALA A 206 9.80 20.38 -10.22
CA ALA A 206 10.74 21.48 -10.01
C ALA A 206 10.39 22.75 -10.80
N LYS A 207 9.74 22.61 -11.96
CA LYS A 207 9.25 23.76 -12.76
C LYS A 207 8.05 24.46 -12.13
N ARG A 208 7.22 23.75 -11.36
CA ARG A 208 5.91 24.25 -10.91
C ARG A 208 5.81 24.53 -9.42
N PHE A 209 6.57 23.83 -8.59
CA PHE A 209 6.47 23.90 -7.14
C PHE A 209 7.71 24.50 -6.50
N ASP A 210 7.48 25.32 -5.47
CA ASP A 210 8.52 25.63 -4.50
C ASP A 210 8.92 24.31 -3.78
N PRO A 211 10.22 23.97 -3.68
CA PRO A 211 10.68 22.79 -2.95
C PRO A 211 10.27 22.77 -1.48
N GLN A 212 9.89 23.92 -0.89
CA GLN A 212 9.30 23.98 0.43
C GLN A 212 7.91 23.33 0.48
N VAL A 213 7.16 23.27 -0.63
CA VAL A 213 5.80 22.67 -0.69
C VAL A 213 5.86 21.23 -1.19
N LEU A 214 6.52 21.02 -2.33
CA LEU A 214 6.64 19.72 -2.99
C LEU A 214 8.02 19.60 -3.62
N ALA A 215 8.68 18.48 -3.40
CA ALA A 215 9.97 18.19 -4.01
C ALA A 215 10.08 16.71 -4.38
N VAL A 216 11.01 16.39 -5.28
CA VAL A 216 11.32 15.02 -5.69
C VAL A 216 12.77 14.71 -5.38
N VAL A 217 13.02 13.58 -4.72
CA VAL A 217 14.35 13.03 -4.46
C VAL A 217 14.51 11.76 -5.28
N GLN A 218 15.50 11.75 -6.17
CA GLN A 218 15.82 10.58 -6.99
C GLN A 218 17.05 9.86 -6.45
N GLY A 219 17.12 8.55 -6.68
CA GLY A 219 18.27 7.74 -6.34
C GLY A 219 17.92 6.27 -6.09
N GLY A 220 18.96 5.44 -6.02
CA GLY A 220 18.82 4.00 -5.79
C GLY A 220 18.54 3.62 -4.33
N PRO A 221 18.78 2.35 -3.97
CA PRO A 221 18.48 1.82 -2.63
C PRO A 221 19.13 2.57 -1.47
N GLU A 222 20.37 3.06 -1.65
CA GLU A 222 21.06 3.85 -0.62
C GLU A 222 20.35 5.17 -0.31
N VAL A 223 19.82 5.84 -1.34
CA VAL A 223 19.04 7.07 -1.19
C VAL A 223 17.68 6.76 -0.57
N ALA A 224 17.04 5.66 -0.95
CA ALA A 224 15.78 5.22 -0.34
C ALA A 224 15.94 4.89 1.16
N ALA A 225 17.05 4.26 1.55
CA ALA A 225 17.37 4.01 2.95
C ALA A 225 17.61 5.32 3.72
N ALA A 226 18.44 6.21 3.19
CA ALA A 226 18.68 7.53 3.79
C ALA A 226 17.40 8.37 3.88
N PHE A 227 16.50 8.24 2.90
CA PHE A 227 15.18 8.85 2.92
C PHE A 227 14.33 8.31 4.07
N ALA A 228 14.23 6.99 4.22
CA ALA A 228 13.43 6.36 5.26
C ALA A 228 13.93 6.64 6.69
N GLU A 229 15.23 6.94 6.86
CA GLU A 229 15.84 7.31 8.14
C GLU A 229 15.53 8.76 8.57
N GLN A 230 14.94 9.59 7.71
CA GLN A 230 14.61 10.96 8.10
C GLN A 230 13.41 11.00 9.05
N PRO A 231 13.34 12.00 9.97
CA PRO A 231 12.23 12.15 10.89
C PRO A 231 11.02 12.81 10.21
N TRP A 232 10.41 12.14 9.24
CA TRP A 232 9.16 12.59 8.62
C TRP A 232 8.04 12.69 9.65
N ASN A 233 7.00 13.47 9.36
CA ASN A 233 5.78 13.44 10.20
C ASN A 233 4.89 12.23 9.86
N HIS A 234 5.06 11.66 8.67
CA HIS A 234 4.52 10.38 8.24
C HIS A 234 5.33 9.87 7.04
N LEU A 235 5.44 8.56 6.87
CA LEU A 235 6.13 7.95 5.74
C LEU A 235 5.21 6.94 5.02
N VAL A 236 4.95 7.19 3.75
CA VAL A 236 4.22 6.27 2.86
C VAL A 236 5.24 5.47 2.06
N PHE A 237 5.06 4.15 2.01
CA PHE A 237 5.85 3.28 1.16
C PHE A 237 4.95 2.28 0.44
N THR A 238 5.08 2.22 -0.89
CA THR A 238 4.49 1.16 -1.71
C THR A 238 5.61 0.28 -2.27
N GLY A 239 5.51 -1.03 -2.09
CA GLY A 239 6.52 -1.96 -2.60
C GLY A 239 6.45 -3.36 -1.99
N SER A 240 7.59 -4.05 -1.89
CA SER A 240 7.61 -5.43 -1.38
C SER A 240 7.55 -5.49 0.14
N THR A 241 6.99 -6.58 0.68
CA THR A 241 6.93 -6.83 2.12
C THR A 241 8.31 -6.84 2.79
N SER A 242 9.33 -7.37 2.12
CA SER A 242 10.70 -7.39 2.64
C SER A 242 11.29 -5.99 2.81
N VAL A 243 11.05 -5.09 1.85
CA VAL A 243 11.51 -3.69 1.95
C VAL A 243 10.64 -2.91 2.94
N GLY A 244 9.32 -3.16 2.98
CA GLY A 244 8.43 -2.54 3.96
C GLY A 244 8.88 -2.76 5.42
N LYS A 245 9.38 -3.96 5.75
CA LYS A 245 9.99 -4.24 7.07
C LYS A 245 11.23 -3.38 7.34
N LEU A 246 12.08 -3.16 6.34
CA LEU A 246 13.26 -2.29 6.48
C LEU A 246 12.86 -0.82 6.66
N ILE A 247 11.86 -0.36 5.92
CA ILE A 247 11.30 0.99 6.04
C ILE A 247 10.74 1.21 7.46
N MET A 248 9.92 0.27 7.96
CA MET A 248 9.38 0.35 9.31
C MET A 248 10.47 0.37 10.38
N ALA A 249 11.52 -0.44 10.22
CA ALA A 249 12.66 -0.45 11.14
C ALA A 249 13.44 0.88 11.15
N ALA A 250 13.61 1.52 9.98
CA ALA A 250 14.23 2.85 9.89
C ALA A 250 13.34 3.94 10.52
N ALA A 251 12.05 3.92 10.20
CA ALA A 251 11.04 4.87 10.71
C ALA A 251 10.93 4.83 12.25
N ALA A 252 11.05 3.63 12.85
CA ALA A 252 10.98 3.44 14.30
C ALA A 252 12.04 4.23 15.08
N ARG A 253 13.22 4.49 14.50
CA ARG A 253 14.29 5.28 15.16
C ARG A 253 13.84 6.70 15.50
N ASN A 254 12.88 7.24 14.74
CA ASN A 254 12.34 8.58 14.90
C ASN A 254 10.86 8.58 15.33
N LEU A 255 10.29 7.41 15.65
CA LEU A 255 8.85 7.23 15.94
C LEU A 255 7.95 7.75 14.81
N VAL A 256 8.38 7.57 13.56
CA VAL A 256 7.63 8.02 12.38
C VAL A 256 6.48 7.05 12.12
N PRO A 257 5.21 7.51 12.10
CA PRO A 257 4.10 6.66 11.66
C PRO A 257 4.24 6.34 10.17
N VAL A 258 3.83 5.13 9.79
CA VAL A 258 3.99 4.61 8.43
C VAL A 258 2.66 4.16 7.84
N THR A 259 2.49 4.36 6.54
CA THR A 259 1.50 3.65 5.71
C THR A 259 2.29 2.75 4.76
N LEU A 260 2.08 1.44 4.85
CA LEU A 260 2.78 0.44 4.05
C LEU A 260 1.78 -0.26 3.13
N GLU A 261 1.90 0.01 1.84
CA GLU A 261 1.12 -0.62 0.76
C GLU A 261 1.96 -1.72 0.13
N LEU A 262 1.78 -2.95 0.60
CA LEU A 262 2.63 -4.08 0.22
C LEU A 262 1.89 -5.03 -0.72
N GLY A 263 2.53 -6.16 -1.06
CA GLY A 263 1.98 -7.14 -1.99
C GLY A 263 1.41 -8.37 -1.28
N GLY A 264 1.28 -9.44 -2.06
CA GLY A 264 0.85 -10.74 -1.56
C GLY A 264 0.21 -11.57 -2.67
N LYS A 265 -0.07 -12.84 -2.37
CA LYS A 265 -0.71 -13.74 -3.32
C LYS A 265 -2.22 -13.55 -3.25
N SER A 266 -2.77 -12.63 -4.06
CA SER A 266 -4.20 -12.32 -4.06
C SER A 266 -5.03 -13.53 -4.57
N PRO A 267 -5.86 -14.17 -3.71
CA PRO A 267 -6.62 -15.34 -4.09
C PRO A 267 -7.92 -14.98 -4.83
N VAL A 268 -8.34 -15.84 -5.75
CA VAL A 268 -9.66 -15.86 -6.36
C VAL A 268 -10.37 -17.14 -5.93
N LEU A 269 -11.54 -17.05 -5.34
CA LEU A 269 -12.42 -18.17 -5.01
C LEU A 269 -13.55 -18.23 -6.04
N VAL A 270 -13.62 -19.31 -6.82
CA VAL A 270 -14.70 -19.57 -7.78
C VAL A 270 -15.69 -20.54 -7.13
N GLY A 271 -16.78 -19.99 -6.62
CA GLY A 271 -17.84 -20.69 -5.90
C GLY A 271 -18.70 -21.60 -6.77
N ASP A 272 -19.54 -22.41 -6.12
CA ASP A 272 -20.35 -23.42 -6.81
C ASP A 272 -21.43 -22.82 -7.71
N SER A 273 -21.88 -21.61 -7.38
CA SER A 273 -22.87 -20.85 -8.15
C SER A 273 -22.25 -19.94 -9.22
N ALA A 274 -20.92 -19.96 -9.39
CA ALA A 274 -20.21 -19.09 -10.31
C ALA A 274 -20.51 -19.40 -11.78
N ASP A 275 -20.66 -18.34 -12.58
CA ASP A 275 -20.54 -18.41 -14.03
C ASP A 275 -19.05 -18.55 -14.39
N ILE A 276 -18.67 -19.74 -14.85
CA ILE A 276 -17.27 -20.07 -15.21
C ILE A 276 -16.79 -19.24 -16.39
N ALA A 277 -17.65 -18.87 -17.34
CA ALA A 277 -17.26 -18.07 -18.49
C ALA A 277 -16.92 -16.63 -18.06
N ASN A 278 -17.78 -16.03 -17.23
CA ASN A 278 -17.50 -14.72 -16.64
C ASN A 278 -16.23 -14.74 -15.76
N ALA A 279 -16.09 -15.75 -14.88
CA ALA A 279 -14.90 -15.87 -14.05
C ALA A 279 -13.62 -15.98 -14.89
N ALA A 280 -13.62 -16.82 -15.93
CA ALA A 280 -12.50 -16.98 -16.84
C ALA A 280 -12.11 -15.67 -17.54
N GLU A 281 -13.10 -14.93 -18.07
CA GLU A 281 -12.89 -13.64 -18.73
C GLU A 281 -12.28 -12.62 -17.78
N ARG A 282 -12.89 -12.42 -16.59
CA ARG A 282 -12.41 -11.42 -15.62
C ARG A 282 -11.02 -11.75 -15.10
N ILE A 283 -10.72 -13.02 -14.83
CA ILE A 283 -9.38 -13.44 -14.41
C ILE A 283 -8.36 -13.19 -15.53
N ALA A 284 -8.69 -13.53 -16.78
CA ALA A 284 -7.81 -13.29 -17.92
C ALA A 284 -7.54 -11.80 -18.14
N VAL A 285 -8.58 -10.95 -18.07
CA VAL A 285 -8.46 -9.48 -18.15
C VAL A 285 -7.63 -8.95 -17.00
N GLY A 286 -7.94 -9.30 -15.75
CA GLY A 286 -7.18 -8.83 -14.59
C GLY A 286 -5.70 -9.21 -14.66
N LYS A 287 -5.40 -10.41 -15.17
CA LYS A 287 -4.02 -10.87 -15.33
C LYS A 287 -3.29 -10.28 -16.55
N SER A 288 -4.03 -9.80 -17.56
CA SER A 288 -3.45 -9.14 -18.73
C SER A 288 -2.95 -7.73 -18.41
N LEU A 289 -3.60 -7.03 -17.47
CA LEU A 289 -3.21 -5.69 -17.05
C LEU A 289 -1.75 -5.65 -16.54
N ASN A 290 -0.94 -4.79 -17.15
CA ASN A 290 0.51 -4.70 -16.92
C ASN A 290 1.25 -6.05 -17.00
N SER A 291 0.68 -7.03 -17.71
CA SER A 291 1.12 -8.43 -17.71
C SER A 291 1.28 -9.03 -16.30
N GLY A 292 0.32 -8.74 -15.42
CA GLY A 292 0.26 -9.27 -14.05
C GLY A 292 1.19 -8.59 -13.05
N GLN A 293 1.85 -7.49 -13.45
CA GLN A 293 2.74 -6.70 -12.58
C GLN A 293 1.93 -5.69 -11.75
N LEU A 294 0.96 -6.19 -10.95
CA LEU A 294 0.11 -5.40 -10.06
C LEU A 294 -0.05 -6.16 -8.74
N CYS A 295 0.01 -5.46 -7.60
CA CYS A 295 -0.11 -6.05 -6.25
C CYS A 295 -1.49 -6.71 -6.01
N VAL A 296 -2.52 -6.23 -6.71
CA VAL A 296 -3.88 -6.76 -6.69
C VAL A 296 -4.14 -7.76 -7.83
N SER A 297 -3.16 -8.09 -8.67
CA SER A 297 -3.35 -9.07 -9.75
C SER A 297 -3.78 -10.43 -9.17
N PRO A 298 -4.72 -11.16 -9.80
CA PRO A 298 -4.99 -12.55 -9.47
C PRO A 298 -3.69 -13.36 -9.48
N ASP A 299 -3.38 -14.03 -8.37
CA ASP A 299 -2.13 -14.80 -8.22
C ASP A 299 -2.42 -16.30 -8.07
N VAL A 300 -3.44 -16.64 -7.26
CA VAL A 300 -3.90 -18.02 -7.03
C VAL A 300 -5.41 -18.10 -7.24
N VAL A 301 -5.89 -19.02 -8.07
CA VAL A 301 -7.31 -19.23 -8.34
C VAL A 301 -7.72 -20.59 -7.80
N TRP A 302 -8.74 -20.61 -6.97
CA TRP A 302 -9.35 -21.78 -6.37
C TRP A 302 -10.69 -22.06 -7.03
N VAL A 303 -10.92 -23.31 -7.43
CA VAL A 303 -12.16 -23.74 -8.08
C VAL A 303 -12.48 -25.19 -7.71
N HIS A 304 -13.75 -25.58 -7.72
CA HIS A 304 -14.12 -26.99 -7.52
C HIS A 304 -13.44 -27.89 -8.58
N GLU A 305 -12.93 -29.06 -8.19
CA GLU A 305 -12.14 -29.95 -9.06
C GLU A 305 -12.84 -30.28 -10.39
N SER A 306 -14.17 -30.45 -10.35
CA SER A 306 -14.98 -30.78 -11.53
C SER A 306 -15.07 -29.66 -12.57
N ARG A 307 -14.68 -28.43 -12.21
CA ARG A 307 -14.70 -27.24 -13.08
C ARG A 307 -13.30 -26.70 -13.39
N LEU A 308 -12.26 -27.29 -12.82
CA LEU A 308 -10.87 -26.85 -12.98
C LEU A 308 -10.46 -26.75 -14.46
N GLN A 309 -10.71 -27.80 -15.23
CA GLN A 309 -10.34 -27.84 -16.65
C GLN A 309 -11.11 -26.79 -17.47
N ALA A 310 -12.43 -26.70 -17.27
CA ALA A 310 -13.26 -25.72 -17.97
C ALA A 310 -12.83 -24.28 -17.68
N LEU A 311 -12.47 -23.98 -16.43
CA LEU A 311 -11.95 -22.66 -16.06
C LEU A 311 -10.57 -22.40 -16.69
N ALA A 312 -9.66 -23.38 -16.65
CA ALA A 312 -8.33 -23.25 -17.23
C ALA A 312 -8.39 -22.98 -18.74
N ASP A 313 -9.21 -23.74 -19.47
CA ASP A 313 -9.43 -23.57 -20.91
C ASP A 313 -10.09 -22.23 -21.23
N GLY A 314 -11.04 -21.80 -20.39
CA GLY A 314 -11.68 -20.49 -20.50
C GLY A 314 -10.67 -19.35 -20.34
N ILE A 315 -9.84 -19.38 -19.29
CA ILE A 315 -8.81 -18.36 -19.05
C ILE A 315 -7.84 -18.32 -20.21
N ALA A 316 -7.38 -19.49 -20.68
CA ALA A 316 -6.46 -19.60 -21.81
C ALA A 316 -7.06 -19.01 -23.10
N SER A 317 -8.31 -19.36 -23.42
CA SER A 317 -9.01 -18.84 -24.59
C SER A 317 -9.17 -17.31 -24.54
N GLN A 318 -9.63 -16.78 -23.40
CA GLN A 318 -9.83 -15.33 -23.22
C GLN A 318 -8.49 -14.57 -23.28
N TYR A 319 -7.43 -15.09 -22.66
CA TYR A 319 -6.12 -14.46 -22.70
C TYR A 319 -5.51 -14.48 -24.11
N GLN A 320 -5.67 -15.60 -24.84
CA GLN A 320 -5.23 -15.72 -26.23
C GLN A 320 -5.99 -14.76 -27.16
N ALA A 321 -7.27 -14.50 -26.88
CA ALA A 321 -8.07 -13.53 -27.63
C ALA A 321 -7.60 -12.08 -27.37
N LEU A 322 -7.22 -11.75 -26.13
CA LEU A 322 -6.64 -10.45 -25.77
C LEU A 322 -5.26 -10.26 -26.42
N TYR A 323 -4.43 -11.30 -26.41
CA TYR A 323 -3.07 -11.26 -26.95
C TYR A 323 -2.83 -12.40 -27.96
N PRO A 324 -3.19 -12.20 -29.24
CA PRO A 324 -3.01 -13.21 -30.29
C PRO A 324 -1.55 -13.62 -30.54
N SER A 325 -0.60 -12.76 -30.17
CA SER A 325 0.84 -13.01 -30.21
C SER A 325 1.49 -12.48 -28.93
N VAL A 326 2.64 -13.06 -28.56
CA VAL A 326 3.42 -12.61 -27.39
C VAL A 326 4.57 -11.72 -27.85
N THR A 327 5.47 -12.26 -28.68
CA THR A 327 6.65 -11.53 -29.17
C THR A 327 6.24 -10.33 -30.04
N GLY A 328 6.76 -9.15 -29.70
CA GLY A 328 6.51 -7.93 -30.48
C GLY A 328 5.08 -7.39 -30.42
N ASN A 329 4.22 -7.95 -29.56
CA ASN A 329 2.86 -7.45 -29.40
C ASN A 329 2.85 -6.09 -28.68
N ALA A 330 2.45 -5.05 -29.40
CA ALA A 330 2.42 -3.68 -28.91
C ALA A 330 1.43 -3.45 -27.75
N ASP A 331 0.42 -4.30 -27.61
CA ASP A 331 -0.61 -4.21 -26.56
C ASP A 331 -0.23 -4.99 -25.29
N MET A 332 0.82 -5.81 -25.35
CA MET A 332 1.33 -6.58 -24.21
C MET A 332 2.48 -5.84 -23.54
N THR A 333 2.41 -5.70 -22.22
CA THR A 333 3.47 -5.02 -21.45
C THR A 333 4.65 -5.97 -21.24
N PRO A 334 5.89 -5.60 -21.58
CA PRO A 334 7.04 -6.41 -21.21
C PRO A 334 7.21 -6.45 -19.70
N VAL A 335 7.82 -7.53 -19.19
CA VAL A 335 8.29 -7.55 -17.81
C VAL A 335 9.36 -6.46 -17.64
N ILE A 336 9.27 -5.68 -16.56
CA ILE A 336 9.99 -4.41 -16.37
C ILE A 336 11.49 -4.48 -16.69
N ASN A 337 12.16 -5.55 -16.27
CA ASN A 337 13.59 -5.75 -16.51
C ASN A 337 13.97 -7.24 -16.48
N GLU A 338 15.22 -7.54 -16.87
CA GLU A 338 15.74 -8.90 -16.97
C GLU A 338 15.68 -9.68 -15.66
N ARG A 339 15.89 -9.01 -14.51
CA ARG A 339 15.83 -9.67 -13.20
C ARG A 339 14.41 -10.17 -12.91
N HIS A 340 13.39 -9.36 -13.16
CA HIS A 340 11.99 -9.76 -12.94
C HIS A 340 11.55 -10.80 -13.96
N HIS A 341 11.98 -10.65 -15.21
CA HIS A 341 11.73 -11.63 -16.27
C HIS A 341 12.30 -13.01 -15.90
N ALA A 342 13.58 -13.07 -15.52
CA ALA A 342 14.23 -14.31 -15.10
C ALA A 342 13.56 -14.94 -13.88
N ARG A 343 13.10 -14.13 -12.91
CA ARG A 343 12.40 -14.62 -11.72
C ARG A 343 11.08 -15.30 -12.07
N VAL A 344 10.22 -14.66 -12.85
CA VAL A 344 8.93 -15.25 -13.25
C VAL A 344 9.15 -16.52 -14.07
N LYS A 345 10.10 -16.49 -15.01
CA LYS A 345 10.47 -17.66 -15.79
C LYS A 345 10.95 -18.82 -14.89
N ALA A 346 11.80 -18.54 -13.90
CA ALA A 346 12.30 -19.56 -12.99
C ALA A 346 11.18 -20.26 -12.20
N TYR A 347 10.12 -19.56 -11.80
CA TYR A 347 8.96 -20.16 -11.13
C TYR A 347 8.22 -21.16 -12.03
N VAL A 348 8.07 -20.83 -13.32
CA VAL A 348 7.43 -21.70 -14.31
C VAL A 348 8.34 -22.88 -14.67
N ASP A 349 9.64 -22.65 -14.81
CA ASP A 349 10.62 -23.69 -15.09
C ASP A 349 10.73 -24.69 -13.92
N ASP A 350 10.70 -24.22 -12.67
CA ASP A 350 10.64 -25.07 -11.47
C ASP A 350 9.39 -25.97 -11.50
N ALA A 351 8.24 -25.42 -11.84
CA ALA A 351 7.00 -26.19 -11.99
C ALA A 351 7.12 -27.29 -13.07
N LYS A 352 7.68 -26.96 -14.23
CA LYS A 352 7.94 -27.93 -15.31
C LYS A 352 8.93 -29.01 -14.89
N ALA A 353 10.02 -28.64 -14.21
CA ALA A 353 11.05 -29.57 -13.73
C ALA A 353 10.51 -30.56 -12.69
N ARG A 354 9.50 -30.16 -11.92
CA ARG A 354 8.75 -31.02 -10.98
C ARG A 354 7.72 -31.93 -11.65
N GLY A 355 7.54 -31.84 -12.97
CA GLY A 355 6.55 -32.62 -13.72
C GLY A 355 5.11 -32.15 -13.51
N LEU A 356 4.91 -30.89 -13.09
CA LEU A 356 3.57 -30.33 -12.92
C LEU A 356 2.95 -29.99 -14.27
N THR A 357 1.62 -30.02 -14.31
CA THR A 357 0.87 -29.55 -15.48
C THR A 357 0.98 -28.03 -15.59
N VAL A 358 1.56 -27.57 -16.69
CA VAL A 358 1.69 -26.14 -17.03
C VAL A 358 1.05 -25.92 -18.39
N LEU A 359 0.00 -25.08 -18.44
CA LEU A 359 -0.62 -24.64 -19.69
C LEU A 359 -0.03 -23.28 -20.06
N GLU A 360 0.75 -23.24 -21.14
CA GLU A 360 1.28 -21.99 -21.69
C GLU A 360 0.35 -21.46 -22.78
N VAL A 361 -0.07 -20.22 -22.63
CA VAL A 361 -0.99 -19.54 -23.54
C VAL A 361 -0.20 -18.55 -24.39
N GLY A 362 -0.15 -18.82 -25.68
CA GLY A 362 0.72 -18.15 -26.64
C GLY A 362 2.14 -18.69 -26.65
N ALA A 363 2.95 -18.21 -27.59
CA ALA A 363 4.36 -18.57 -27.73
C ALA A 363 5.24 -17.33 -27.84
N ALA A 364 6.28 -17.26 -27.04
CA ALA A 364 7.33 -16.25 -27.15
C ALA A 364 8.54 -16.82 -27.90
N GLN A 365 9.07 -16.05 -28.86
CA GLN A 365 10.36 -16.32 -29.47
C GLN A 365 11.47 -16.06 -28.44
N ALA A 366 12.35 -17.04 -28.25
CA ALA A 366 13.45 -16.94 -27.32
C ALA A 366 14.35 -15.74 -27.65
N GLY A 367 14.63 -14.90 -26.65
CA GLY A 367 15.54 -13.76 -26.76
C GLY A 367 15.02 -12.56 -27.57
N ALA A 368 13.73 -12.54 -27.94
CA ALA A 368 13.18 -11.47 -28.77
C ALA A 368 12.87 -10.19 -27.97
N ASP A 369 12.27 -10.31 -26.78
CA ASP A 369 12.05 -9.23 -25.80
C ASP A 369 11.73 -9.81 -24.41
N ARG A 370 11.28 -8.95 -23.46
CA ARG A 370 10.91 -9.33 -22.08
C ARG A 370 9.43 -9.70 -21.91
N ARG A 371 8.69 -9.96 -22.99
CA ARG A 371 7.30 -10.45 -22.92
C ARG A 371 7.31 -11.95 -22.68
N LEU A 372 6.46 -12.41 -21.78
CA LEU A 372 6.30 -13.82 -21.43
C LEU A 372 4.87 -14.26 -21.76
N PRO A 373 4.67 -15.50 -22.27
CA PRO A 373 3.33 -16.06 -22.39
C PRO A 373 2.69 -16.20 -21.00
N LEU A 374 1.36 -16.28 -20.94
CA LEU A 374 0.69 -16.62 -19.70
C LEU A 374 0.92 -18.10 -19.39
N ALA A 375 1.39 -18.41 -18.18
CA ALA A 375 1.48 -19.77 -17.67
C ALA A 375 0.42 -20.05 -16.59
N LEU A 376 -0.41 -21.07 -16.80
CA LEU A 376 -1.33 -21.61 -15.78
C LEU A 376 -0.71 -22.86 -15.19
N VAL A 377 -0.31 -22.80 -13.91
CA VAL A 377 0.29 -23.94 -13.20
C VAL A 377 -0.77 -24.63 -12.35
N VAL A 378 -1.08 -25.89 -12.67
CA VAL A 378 -2.19 -26.62 -12.05
C VAL A 378 -1.71 -27.41 -10.83
N ASN A 379 -2.37 -27.19 -9.70
CA ASN A 379 -2.17 -27.85 -8.42
C ASN A 379 -0.69 -27.98 -7.99
N PRO A 380 0.11 -26.90 -8.00
CA PRO A 380 1.48 -26.99 -7.52
C PRO A 380 1.51 -27.28 -6.02
N PRO A 381 2.44 -28.14 -5.55
CA PRO A 381 2.61 -28.40 -4.13
C PRO A 381 3.10 -27.15 -3.40
N ALA A 382 3.05 -27.15 -2.07
CA ALA A 382 3.36 -25.97 -1.27
C ALA A 382 4.81 -25.50 -1.51
N GLU A 383 5.76 -26.42 -1.63
CA GLU A 383 7.20 -26.17 -1.79
C GLU A 383 7.64 -25.80 -3.21
N ALA A 384 6.72 -25.71 -4.18
CA ALA A 384 7.03 -25.14 -5.49
C ALA A 384 7.29 -23.62 -5.35
N GLU A 385 8.25 -23.10 -6.09
CA GLU A 385 8.64 -21.68 -6.00
C GLU A 385 7.44 -20.75 -6.28
N ILE A 386 6.63 -21.12 -7.28
CA ILE A 386 5.42 -20.37 -7.66
C ILE A 386 4.33 -20.37 -6.56
N SER A 387 4.36 -21.33 -5.63
CA SER A 387 3.45 -21.39 -4.48
C SER A 387 3.92 -20.51 -3.31
N GLN A 388 5.22 -20.37 -3.12
CA GLN A 388 5.82 -19.66 -1.97
C GLN A 388 5.91 -18.14 -2.16
N HIS A 389 6.03 -17.69 -3.41
CA HIS A 389 6.34 -16.30 -3.71
C HIS A 389 5.22 -15.61 -4.49
N GLU A 390 5.07 -14.31 -4.29
CA GLU A 390 4.24 -13.45 -5.16
C GLU A 390 4.80 -13.46 -6.58
N ILE A 391 3.95 -13.79 -7.55
CA ILE A 391 4.37 -14.01 -8.94
C ILE A 391 4.76 -12.68 -9.57
N PHE A 392 3.85 -11.70 -9.51
CA PHE A 392 4.03 -10.35 -10.05
C PHE A 392 4.48 -10.37 -11.54
N GLY A 393 3.76 -11.14 -12.34
CA GLY A 393 4.04 -11.39 -13.76
C GLY A 393 2.98 -12.30 -14.38
N PRO A 394 3.12 -12.69 -15.67
CA PRO A 394 2.09 -13.42 -16.42
C PRO A 394 2.12 -14.93 -16.10
N ALA A 395 1.90 -15.29 -14.84
CA ALA A 395 1.61 -16.67 -14.44
C ALA A 395 0.57 -16.70 -13.32
N VAL A 396 -0.25 -17.75 -13.29
CA VAL A 396 -1.31 -17.97 -12.31
C VAL A 396 -1.23 -19.39 -11.78
N VAL A 397 -1.43 -19.55 -10.48
CA VAL A 397 -1.62 -20.87 -9.88
C VAL A 397 -3.10 -21.23 -9.91
N LEU A 398 -3.46 -22.39 -10.47
CA LEU A 398 -4.81 -22.96 -10.36
C LEU A 398 -4.82 -24.05 -9.29
N ARG A 399 -5.70 -23.95 -8.32
CA ARG A 399 -5.90 -24.94 -7.25
C ARG A 399 -7.32 -25.47 -7.29
N SER A 400 -7.46 -26.79 -7.19
CA SER A 400 -8.76 -27.43 -7.01
C SER A 400 -9.11 -27.61 -5.54
N PHE A 401 -10.39 -27.51 -5.21
CA PHE A 401 -10.96 -27.94 -3.93
C PHE A 401 -12.15 -28.87 -4.13
N LEU A 402 -12.52 -29.60 -3.08
CA LEU A 402 -13.80 -30.33 -2.97
C LEU A 402 -14.83 -29.52 -2.19
N ASN A 403 -14.38 -28.78 -1.17
CA ASN A 403 -15.19 -27.89 -0.39
C ASN A 403 -14.52 -26.52 -0.32
N ILE A 404 -15.26 -25.44 -0.61
CA ILE A 404 -14.73 -24.07 -0.55
C ILE A 404 -14.17 -23.72 0.84
N ARG A 405 -14.67 -24.38 1.89
CA ARG A 405 -14.17 -24.22 3.26
C ARG A 405 -12.69 -24.62 3.39
N ASP A 406 -12.24 -25.61 2.63
CA ASP A 406 -10.83 -26.04 2.62
C ASP A 406 -9.95 -24.99 1.92
N ALA A 407 -10.46 -24.38 0.85
CA ALA A 407 -9.78 -23.26 0.17
C ALA A 407 -9.67 -22.05 1.10
N VAL A 408 -10.74 -21.70 1.82
CA VAL A 408 -10.72 -20.62 2.83
C VAL A 408 -9.75 -20.94 3.98
N ALA A 409 -9.73 -22.19 4.47
CA ALA A 409 -8.77 -22.60 5.50
C ALA A 409 -7.32 -22.47 5.01
N ALA A 410 -7.04 -22.84 3.76
CA ALA A 410 -5.72 -22.69 3.15
C ALA A 410 -5.32 -21.21 2.98
N ILE A 411 -6.25 -20.34 2.59
CA ILE A 411 -6.02 -18.89 2.52
C ILE A 411 -5.67 -18.33 3.91
N ASN A 412 -6.44 -18.70 4.93
CA ASN A 412 -6.24 -18.22 6.31
C ASN A 412 -4.95 -18.76 6.97
N ALA A 413 -4.43 -19.91 6.51
CA ALA A 413 -3.15 -20.44 6.94
C ALA A 413 -1.95 -19.69 6.34
N GLY A 414 -2.17 -18.95 5.26
CA GLY A 414 -1.16 -18.12 4.60
C GLY A 414 -1.05 -16.71 5.17
N GLU A 415 -0.18 -15.92 4.54
CA GLU A 415 -0.11 -14.49 4.81
C GLU A 415 -1.35 -13.77 4.25
N ARG A 416 -1.83 -12.77 4.99
CA ARG A 416 -3.01 -11.99 4.60
C ARG A 416 -2.76 -11.25 3.28
N PRO A 417 -3.57 -11.46 2.23
CA PRO A 417 -3.35 -10.84 0.93
C PRO A 417 -3.80 -9.38 0.91
N LEU A 418 -3.33 -8.61 -0.07
CA LEU A 418 -3.83 -7.26 -0.31
C LEU A 418 -5.26 -7.28 -0.87
N ALA A 419 -5.51 -8.15 -1.85
CA ALA A 419 -6.82 -8.32 -2.47
C ALA A 419 -7.30 -9.77 -2.35
N LEU A 420 -8.62 -9.96 -2.25
CA LEU A 420 -9.31 -11.23 -2.41
C LEU A 420 -10.45 -11.09 -3.40
N TYR A 421 -10.75 -12.14 -4.15
CA TYR A 421 -11.81 -12.14 -5.15
C TYR A 421 -12.73 -13.34 -4.96
N TYR A 422 -14.04 -13.12 -5.12
CA TYR A 422 -15.03 -14.20 -5.07
C TYR A 422 -15.92 -14.15 -6.33
N PHE A 423 -16.15 -15.28 -6.96
CA PHE A 423 -17.10 -15.44 -8.05
C PHE A 423 -18.22 -16.39 -7.62
N GLY A 424 -19.47 -15.96 -7.76
CA GLY A 424 -20.65 -16.70 -7.32
C GLY A 424 -21.89 -15.81 -7.18
N ASN A 425 -23.06 -16.45 -7.15
CA ASN A 425 -24.37 -15.81 -6.96
C ASN A 425 -25.10 -16.33 -5.70
N ASP A 426 -24.53 -17.31 -4.99
CA ASP A 426 -25.02 -17.76 -3.69
C ASP A 426 -24.60 -16.75 -2.60
N GLU A 427 -25.55 -15.97 -2.12
CA GLU A 427 -25.34 -14.96 -1.07
C GLU A 427 -24.88 -15.59 0.26
N THR A 428 -25.28 -16.82 0.55
CA THR A 428 -24.87 -17.51 1.78
C THR A 428 -23.40 -17.89 1.72
N GLU A 429 -22.96 -18.48 0.61
CA GLU A 429 -21.54 -18.80 0.38
C GLU A 429 -20.70 -17.51 0.32
N GLN A 430 -21.18 -16.49 -0.39
CA GLN A 430 -20.51 -15.19 -0.49
C GLN A 430 -20.28 -14.55 0.88
N ASN A 431 -21.33 -14.38 1.68
CA ASN A 431 -21.23 -13.76 3.00
C ASN A 431 -20.35 -14.61 3.93
N TRP A 432 -20.45 -15.95 3.83
CA TRP A 432 -19.58 -16.83 4.60
C TRP A 432 -18.10 -16.62 4.25
N VAL A 433 -17.75 -16.50 2.96
CA VAL A 433 -16.37 -16.19 2.53
C VAL A 433 -15.91 -14.84 3.07
N LEU A 434 -16.75 -13.80 2.98
CA LEU A 434 -16.43 -12.46 3.50
C LEU A 434 -16.19 -12.48 5.02
N ASP A 435 -17.03 -13.19 5.77
CA ASP A 435 -16.93 -13.26 7.24
C ASP A 435 -15.79 -14.18 7.73
N ASN A 436 -15.29 -15.08 6.88
CA ASN A 436 -14.29 -16.09 7.25
C ASN A 436 -12.94 -15.89 6.54
N THR A 437 -12.70 -14.74 5.91
CA THR A 437 -11.40 -14.37 5.35
C THR A 437 -11.04 -12.95 5.76
N LEU A 438 -9.74 -12.60 5.68
CA LEU A 438 -9.26 -11.25 5.96
C LEU A 438 -8.24 -10.83 4.91
N SER A 439 -8.50 -9.70 4.26
CA SER A 439 -7.67 -9.10 3.20
C SER A 439 -7.78 -7.58 3.26
N GLY A 440 -6.97 -6.86 2.47
CA GLY A 440 -7.09 -5.40 2.36
C GLY A 440 -8.40 -4.96 1.71
N GLY A 441 -8.80 -5.63 0.62
CA GLY A 441 -10.08 -5.39 -0.05
C GLY A 441 -10.59 -6.61 -0.82
N VAL A 442 -11.89 -6.60 -1.13
CA VAL A 442 -12.57 -7.69 -1.83
C VAL A 442 -13.33 -7.17 -3.05
N SER A 443 -13.30 -7.93 -4.16
CA SER A 443 -14.26 -7.74 -5.26
C SER A 443 -15.06 -9.03 -5.50
N ILE A 444 -16.36 -8.86 -5.73
CA ILE A 444 -17.29 -9.96 -6.03
C ILE A 444 -17.63 -9.91 -7.51
N ASN A 445 -17.53 -11.06 -8.19
CA ASN A 445 -17.75 -11.25 -9.62
C ASN A 445 -16.90 -10.36 -10.53
N ASP A 446 -15.80 -9.82 -10.01
CA ASP A 446 -14.79 -9.08 -10.74
C ASP A 446 -13.44 -9.17 -10.00
N VAL A 447 -12.38 -8.72 -10.65
CA VAL A 447 -11.04 -8.59 -10.07
C VAL A 447 -10.54 -7.17 -10.26
N VAL A 448 -9.55 -6.73 -9.48
CA VAL A 448 -8.84 -5.43 -9.62
C VAL A 448 -9.69 -4.15 -9.53
N MET A 449 -11.00 -4.23 -9.29
CA MET A 449 -11.89 -3.06 -9.34
C MET A 449 -12.03 -2.29 -8.02
N HIS A 450 -12.00 -2.96 -6.86
CA HIS A 450 -12.12 -2.26 -5.56
C HIS A 450 -11.05 -1.18 -5.30
N PRO A 451 -9.79 -1.25 -5.80
CA PRO A 451 -8.83 -0.15 -5.67
C PRO A 451 -9.25 1.11 -6.42
N ALA A 452 -10.17 1.03 -7.39
CA ALA A 452 -10.67 2.20 -8.13
C ALA A 452 -11.79 2.95 -7.39
N LEU A 453 -12.19 2.50 -6.19
CA LEU A 453 -13.17 3.17 -5.36
C LEU A 453 -12.52 4.36 -4.62
N GLU A 454 -12.74 5.58 -5.13
CA GLU A 454 -12.11 6.78 -4.55
C GLU A 454 -12.60 7.13 -3.13
N ASP A 455 -13.84 6.77 -2.80
CA ASP A 455 -14.44 7.01 -1.47
C ASP A 455 -14.41 5.77 -0.56
N ALA A 456 -13.55 4.80 -0.86
CA ALA A 456 -13.32 3.63 -0.02
C ALA A 456 -11.83 3.54 0.36
N PRO A 457 -11.49 3.04 1.56
CA PRO A 457 -10.10 2.89 1.95
C PRO A 457 -9.41 1.84 1.05
N PHE A 458 -8.19 2.15 0.64
CA PHE A 458 -7.29 1.19 0.02
C PHE A 458 -6.04 1.04 0.87
N GLY A 459 -5.77 -0.19 1.30
CA GLY A 459 -4.61 -0.56 2.10
C GLY A 459 -4.60 -2.02 2.49
N GLY A 460 -3.45 -2.51 2.94
CA GLY A 460 -3.25 -3.90 3.35
C GLY A 460 -3.47 -4.15 4.84
N VAL A 461 -3.37 -5.42 5.23
CA VAL A 461 -3.44 -5.86 6.63
C VAL A 461 -2.43 -6.97 6.89
N GLY A 462 -1.60 -6.80 7.92
CA GLY A 462 -0.55 -7.78 8.23
C GLY A 462 0.58 -7.72 7.20
N ALA A 463 0.91 -8.84 6.55
CA ALA A 463 2.02 -8.88 5.59
C ALA A 463 1.76 -8.10 4.29
N SER A 464 0.50 -7.85 3.94
CA SER A 464 0.12 -7.00 2.81
C SER A 464 0.13 -5.51 3.12
N GLY A 465 0.24 -5.11 4.40
CA GLY A 465 0.35 -3.70 4.74
C GLY A 465 -0.18 -3.29 6.10
N MET A 466 -0.09 -1.98 6.33
CA MET A 466 -0.72 -1.29 7.46
C MET A 466 -1.01 0.16 7.11
N GLY A 467 -2.09 0.71 7.67
CA GLY A 467 -2.65 1.98 7.25
C GLY A 467 -3.34 1.85 5.89
N HIS A 468 -3.99 2.93 5.48
CA HIS A 468 -4.77 2.98 4.24
C HIS A 468 -4.92 4.44 3.79
N TYR A 469 -5.30 4.64 2.54
CA TYR A 469 -5.61 5.95 2.00
C TYR A 469 -6.75 5.87 0.98
N HIS A 470 -6.84 6.84 0.08
CA HIS A 470 -7.98 7.22 -0.78
C HIS A 470 -9.01 8.11 -0.09
N GLY A 471 -9.53 9.06 -0.86
CA GLY A 471 -10.59 9.98 -0.48
C GLY A 471 -10.48 10.52 0.95
N ARG A 472 -11.62 10.44 1.65
CA ARG A 472 -11.74 10.91 3.03
C ARG A 472 -10.86 10.11 3.99
N GLU A 473 -10.70 8.81 3.77
CA GLU A 473 -9.91 7.95 4.64
C GLU A 473 -8.42 8.32 4.60
N GLY A 474 -7.87 8.64 3.42
CA GLY A 474 -6.52 9.18 3.28
C GLY A 474 -6.37 10.59 3.88
N PHE A 475 -7.40 11.44 3.78
CA PHE A 475 -7.40 12.73 4.49
C PHE A 475 -7.27 12.54 6.00
N LEU A 476 -7.98 11.56 6.57
CA LEU A 476 -7.89 11.22 7.99
C LEU A 476 -6.51 10.62 8.33
N GLU A 477 -6.02 9.68 7.53
CA GLU A 477 -4.71 9.05 7.74
C GLU A 477 -3.58 10.08 7.73
N PHE A 478 -3.62 11.09 6.86
CA PHE A 478 -2.60 12.14 6.84
C PHE A 478 -2.89 13.34 7.75
N SER A 479 -3.90 13.20 8.62
CA SER A 479 -4.22 14.14 9.69
C SER A 479 -3.90 13.55 11.06
N HIS A 480 -3.59 14.42 12.02
CA HIS A 480 -3.65 14.10 13.45
C HIS A 480 -5.06 14.43 13.98
N ALA A 481 -5.75 13.42 14.49
CA ALA A 481 -7.03 13.57 15.17
C ALA A 481 -6.80 14.08 16.60
N ARG A 482 -6.89 15.39 16.80
CA ARG A 482 -6.66 16.04 18.08
C ARG A 482 -7.95 16.20 18.87
N SER A 483 -8.07 15.53 20.00
CA SER A 483 -9.16 15.75 20.96
C SER A 483 -9.05 17.14 21.60
N VAL A 484 -10.18 17.85 21.63
CA VAL A 484 -10.33 19.14 22.31
C VAL A 484 -11.48 19.02 23.30
N TYR A 485 -11.21 19.40 24.54
CA TYR A 485 -12.20 19.55 25.60
C TYR A 485 -12.25 21.02 26.00
N LYS A 486 -13.45 21.59 26.04
CA LYS A 486 -13.70 22.91 26.57
C LYS A 486 -14.54 22.77 27.83
N ALA A 487 -14.00 23.22 28.95
CA ALA A 487 -14.73 23.23 30.21
C ALA A 487 -15.98 24.12 30.11
N GLY A 488 -16.99 23.74 30.89
CA GLY A 488 -18.17 24.55 31.11
C GLY A 488 -17.86 25.80 31.93
N ASN A 489 -18.85 26.67 32.08
CA ASN A 489 -18.70 27.92 32.84
C ASN A 489 -18.64 27.69 34.36
N HIS A 490 -19.13 26.55 34.83
CA HIS A 490 -19.16 26.16 36.24
C HIS A 490 -18.45 24.83 36.47
N ASP A 491 -17.73 24.74 37.58
CA ASP A 491 -17.04 23.53 38.03
C ASP A 491 -17.68 23.02 39.34
N PRO A 492 -18.57 22.01 39.27
CA PRO A 492 -19.34 21.54 40.42
C PRO A 492 -18.53 20.62 41.36
N ARG A 493 -17.26 20.32 41.05
CA ARG A 493 -16.48 19.30 41.79
C ARG A 493 -16.40 19.56 43.28
N ARG A 494 -16.27 20.82 43.68
CA ARG A 494 -16.23 21.21 45.12
C ARG A 494 -17.58 20.97 45.80
N GLU A 495 -18.66 21.41 45.16
CA GLU A 495 -20.03 21.30 45.68
C GLU A 495 -20.46 19.84 45.87
N TRP A 496 -19.94 18.95 45.02
CA TRP A 496 -20.22 17.52 45.07
C TRP A 496 -19.22 16.70 45.89
N GLY A 497 -18.29 17.34 46.61
CA GLY A 497 -17.31 16.63 47.44
C GLY A 497 -16.28 15.82 46.64
N MET A 498 -16.15 16.08 45.32
CA MET A 498 -15.17 15.44 44.44
C MET A 498 -13.74 15.98 44.61
N LEU A 499 -13.54 16.95 45.49
CA LEU A 499 -12.22 17.53 45.81
C LEU A 499 -11.84 17.23 47.26
N PRO A 500 -10.54 17.12 47.57
CA PRO A 500 -10.08 16.99 48.95
C PRO A 500 -10.49 18.19 49.84
N PRO A 501 -10.81 17.96 51.13
CA PRO A 501 -11.00 16.65 51.75
C PRO A 501 -12.30 15.98 51.28
N TYR A 502 -12.20 14.72 50.85
CA TYR A 502 -13.35 13.96 50.34
C TYR A 502 -14.33 13.64 51.48
N ASN A 503 -15.63 13.77 51.22
CA ASN A 503 -16.65 13.42 52.20
C ASN A 503 -17.08 11.93 52.08
N PRO A 504 -17.57 11.30 53.16
CA PRO A 504 -17.99 9.90 53.13
C PRO A 504 -19.11 9.60 52.11
N GLN A 505 -19.95 10.59 51.81
CA GLN A 505 -21.05 10.44 50.84
C GLN A 505 -20.52 10.24 49.40
N PHE A 506 -19.51 11.01 49.00
CA PHE A 506 -18.87 10.88 47.69
C PHE A 506 -18.12 9.56 47.58
N GLU A 507 -17.43 9.13 48.63
CA GLU A 507 -16.77 7.81 48.67
C GLU A 507 -17.78 6.67 48.52
N GLN A 508 -18.89 6.71 49.25
CA GLN A 508 -19.96 5.69 49.15
C GLN A 508 -20.59 5.68 47.74
N MET A 509 -20.80 6.85 47.13
CA MET A 509 -21.29 6.95 45.75
C MET A 509 -20.33 6.29 44.76
N LEU A 510 -19.01 6.54 44.89
CA LEU A 510 -18.01 5.88 44.04
C LEU A 510 -18.02 4.36 44.24
N GLN A 511 -18.07 3.88 45.48
CA GLN A 511 -18.16 2.44 45.77
C GLN A 511 -19.41 1.81 45.15
N ALA A 512 -20.55 2.48 45.23
CA ALA A 512 -21.80 2.03 44.62
C ALA A 512 -21.78 2.06 43.08
N ALA A 513 -20.97 2.93 42.47
CA ALA A 513 -20.83 3.01 41.01
C ALA A 513 -19.89 1.96 40.41
N VAL A 514 -19.10 1.25 41.24
CA VAL A 514 -18.27 0.11 40.81
C VAL A 514 -19.13 -1.15 40.78
N THR A 515 -19.97 -1.26 39.75
CA THR A 515 -20.78 -2.45 39.47
C THR A 515 -20.49 -2.98 38.06
N PRO A 516 -20.74 -4.27 37.78
CA PRO A 516 -20.54 -4.88 36.45
C PRO A 516 -21.29 -4.20 35.31
#